data_AF-A0A6N7I9U9-F1
#
_entry.id   AF-A0A6N7I9U9-F1
#
_cell.length_a   1.000
_cell.length_b   1.000
_cell.length_c   1.000
_cell.angle_alpha   90.00
_cell.angle_beta   90.00
_cell.angle_gamma   90.00
#
_symmetry.space_group_name_H-M   'P 1'
#
loop_
_entity.id
_entity.type
_entity.pdbx_description
1 polymer ?
#
loop_
_entity_poly.entity_id
_entity_poly.type
_entity_poly.pdbx_seq_one_letter_code
_entity_poly.pdbx_strand_id
1 'polypeptide(L)'
;MVDEIPIPDATREPAAYVTALLATVGDRDPVEVYARTAEQARRLCTPLDDTGWFTPLGEGEWNAYQVVGHLFDVDVVYGFRIRLALTEDTPSYPGYNEKAFSLLARPAPAVLLDSFAALRAANLALFRSLAAEDWERRAIHGEQGSEDVRRMVSKVGGHDLAHLNQLERTVEAAVARTAG
;
A
#
# COMPACT_ATOMS: atom_id res chain seq x y z
N MET A 1 -9.64 16.80 -9.53
CA MET A 1 -10.03 15.38 -9.57
C MET A 1 -9.22 14.67 -10.61
N VAL A 2 -8.20 13.98 -10.12
CA VAL A 2 -7.38 13.04 -10.88
C VAL A 2 -8.23 11.82 -11.24
N ASP A 3 -8.00 11.25 -12.43
CA ASP A 3 -8.73 10.06 -12.88
C ASP A 3 -8.42 8.85 -11.99
N GLU A 4 -9.41 8.00 -11.80
CA GLU A 4 -9.27 6.74 -11.04
C GLU A 4 -8.28 5.79 -11.71
N ILE A 5 -7.42 5.16 -10.90
CA ILE A 5 -6.68 3.97 -11.30
C ILE A 5 -7.53 2.74 -10.93
N PRO A 6 -8.17 2.05 -11.91
CA PRO A 6 -9.02 0.91 -11.62
C PRO A 6 -8.17 -0.30 -11.24
N ILE A 7 -8.37 -0.82 -10.03
CA ILE A 7 -7.71 -2.03 -9.54
C ILE A 7 -8.77 -3.12 -9.31
N PRO A 8 -8.65 -4.31 -9.92
CA PRO A 8 -9.56 -5.43 -9.69
C PRO A 8 -9.62 -5.88 -8.23
N ASP A 9 -10.66 -6.63 -7.84
CA ASP A 9 -10.78 -7.14 -6.45
C ASP A 9 -9.72 -8.22 -6.18
N ALA A 10 -8.86 -7.99 -5.18
CA ALA A 10 -7.75 -8.88 -4.86
C ALA A 10 -8.17 -10.31 -4.46
N THR A 11 -9.41 -10.48 -3.95
CA THR A 11 -9.94 -11.77 -3.52
C THR A 11 -10.70 -12.47 -4.66
N ARG A 12 -11.49 -11.74 -5.43
CA ARG A 12 -12.31 -12.32 -6.52
C ARG A 12 -11.51 -12.54 -7.80
N GLU A 13 -10.54 -11.67 -8.08
CA GLU A 13 -9.79 -11.64 -9.34
C GLU A 13 -8.27 -11.50 -9.09
N PRO A 14 -7.64 -12.39 -8.31
CA PRO A 14 -6.27 -12.23 -7.83
C PRO A 14 -5.23 -12.08 -8.96
N ALA A 15 -5.40 -12.81 -10.06
CA ALA A 15 -4.49 -12.70 -11.21
C ALA A 15 -4.62 -11.35 -11.94
N ALA A 16 -5.85 -10.85 -12.10
CA ALA A 16 -6.11 -9.55 -12.72
C ALA A 16 -5.62 -8.41 -11.80
N TYR A 17 -5.84 -8.53 -10.49
CA TYR A 17 -5.32 -7.62 -9.48
C TYR A 17 -3.81 -7.48 -9.59
N VAL A 18 -3.07 -8.59 -9.56
CA VAL A 18 -1.59 -8.55 -9.69
C VAL A 18 -1.16 -7.93 -11.03
N THR A 19 -1.84 -8.26 -12.12
CA THR A 19 -1.55 -7.69 -13.44
C THR A 19 -1.75 -6.17 -13.45
N ALA A 20 -2.83 -5.68 -12.85
CA ALA A 20 -3.13 -4.26 -12.75
C ALA A 20 -2.09 -3.51 -11.90
N LEU A 21 -1.65 -4.08 -10.78
CA LEU A 21 -0.60 -3.48 -9.95
C LEU A 21 0.73 -3.35 -10.70
N LEU A 22 1.13 -4.41 -11.42
CA LEU A 22 2.37 -4.39 -12.19
C LEU A 22 2.28 -3.42 -13.37
N ALA A 23 1.13 -3.31 -14.03
CA ALA A 23 0.90 -2.28 -15.03
C ALA A 23 0.93 -0.87 -14.43
N THR A 24 0.37 -0.71 -13.23
CA THR A 24 0.35 0.56 -12.49
C THR A 24 1.76 1.00 -12.09
N VAL A 25 2.65 0.08 -11.69
CA VAL A 25 4.06 0.43 -11.41
C VAL A 25 4.86 0.70 -12.69
N GLY A 26 4.55 0.01 -13.79
CA GLY A 26 5.17 0.21 -15.10
C GLY A 26 6.69 0.13 -15.06
N ASP A 27 7.37 1.04 -15.75
CA ASP A 27 8.83 1.11 -15.82
C ASP A 27 9.48 1.87 -14.65
N ARG A 28 8.69 2.29 -13.65
CA ARG A 28 9.23 3.01 -12.49
C ARG A 28 9.99 2.05 -11.59
N ASP A 29 11.08 2.52 -10.99
CA ASP A 29 11.75 1.76 -9.93
C ASP A 29 10.80 1.62 -8.73
N PRO A 30 10.37 0.39 -8.39
CA PRO A 30 9.41 0.18 -7.32
C PRO A 30 9.99 0.52 -5.94
N VAL A 31 11.32 0.47 -5.77
CA VAL A 31 11.98 0.88 -4.51
C VAL A 31 11.91 2.39 -4.35
N GLU A 32 12.05 3.16 -5.44
CA GLU A 32 11.90 4.62 -5.42
C GLU A 32 10.45 5.05 -5.23
N VAL A 33 9.49 4.33 -5.82
CA VAL A 33 8.06 4.54 -5.53
C VAL A 33 7.80 4.30 -4.04
N TYR A 34 8.20 3.12 -3.54
CA TYR A 34 8.06 2.72 -2.14
C TYR A 34 8.65 3.77 -1.17
N ALA A 35 9.82 4.32 -1.50
CA ALA A 35 10.51 5.31 -0.67
C ALA A 35 9.77 6.66 -0.55
N ARG A 36 8.98 7.04 -1.55
CA ARG A 36 8.29 8.34 -1.61
C ARG A 36 6.87 8.29 -1.06
N THR A 37 6.26 7.12 -1.01
CA THR A 37 4.84 6.93 -0.66
C THR A 37 4.45 7.61 0.66
N ALA A 38 5.22 7.41 1.74
CA ALA A 38 4.86 7.94 3.05
C ALA A 38 4.91 9.48 3.10
N GLU A 39 5.88 10.11 2.43
CA GLU A 39 5.97 11.57 2.33
C GLU A 39 4.83 12.12 1.46
N GLN A 40 4.53 11.47 0.34
CA GLN A 40 3.44 11.86 -0.54
C GLN A 40 2.08 11.76 0.17
N ALA A 41 1.82 10.68 0.90
CA ALA A 41 0.60 10.52 1.68
C ALA A 41 0.45 11.64 2.73
N ARG A 42 1.52 11.97 3.47
CA ARG A 42 1.53 13.09 4.43
C ARG A 42 1.21 14.42 3.75
N ARG A 43 1.82 14.69 2.60
CA ARG A 43 1.59 15.92 1.84
C ARG A 43 0.14 16.01 1.37
N LEU A 44 -0.41 14.93 0.84
CA LEU A 44 -1.81 14.86 0.41
C LEU A 44 -2.75 15.13 1.56
N CYS A 45 -2.48 14.64 2.77
CA CYS A 45 -3.34 14.85 3.94
C CYS A 45 -3.17 16.20 4.64
N THR A 46 -2.23 17.06 4.23
CA THR A 46 -1.97 18.36 4.86
C THR A 46 -3.19 19.31 4.94
N PRO A 47 -4.09 19.39 3.94
CA PRO A 47 -5.24 20.29 4.00
C PRO A 47 -6.43 19.74 4.81
N LEU A 48 -6.35 18.52 5.35
CA LEU A 48 -7.44 17.92 6.10
C LEU A 48 -7.51 18.49 7.53
N ASP A 49 -8.72 18.81 7.97
CA ASP A 49 -9.04 19.04 9.37
C ASP A 49 -9.46 17.74 10.08
N ASP A 50 -9.81 17.83 11.38
CA ASP A 50 -10.21 16.69 12.20
C ASP A 50 -11.37 15.88 11.60
N THR A 51 -12.28 16.52 10.86
CA THR A 51 -13.44 15.86 10.24
C THR A 51 -13.12 15.31 8.85
N GLY A 52 -12.25 16.00 8.11
CA GLY A 52 -11.83 15.64 6.75
C GLY A 52 -11.15 14.28 6.69
N TRP A 53 -10.35 13.93 7.71
CA TRP A 53 -9.73 12.61 7.84
C TRP A 53 -10.71 11.44 7.78
N PHE A 54 -11.93 11.66 8.26
CA PHE A 54 -12.97 10.64 8.38
C PHE A 54 -14.09 10.79 7.35
N THR A 55 -13.94 11.72 6.40
CA THR A 55 -14.91 11.95 5.32
C THR A 55 -14.55 11.09 4.10
N PRO A 56 -15.38 10.10 3.72
CA PRO A 56 -15.10 9.25 2.56
C PRO A 56 -15.51 9.90 1.24
N LEU A 57 -14.93 9.45 0.13
CA LEU A 57 -15.29 9.90 -1.22
C LEU A 57 -16.77 9.67 -1.53
N GLY A 58 -17.32 8.54 -1.10
CA GLY A 58 -18.72 8.15 -1.27
C GLY A 58 -19.16 7.12 -0.23
N GLU A 59 -20.42 6.69 -0.30
CA GLU A 59 -20.94 5.63 0.57
C GLU A 59 -20.20 4.31 0.31
N GLY A 60 -19.65 3.70 1.36
CA GLY A 60 -18.89 2.45 1.27
C GLY A 60 -17.41 2.62 0.84
N GLU A 61 -17.00 3.81 0.43
CA GLU A 61 -15.60 4.13 0.10
C GLU A 61 -14.76 4.39 1.35
N TRP A 62 -13.45 4.22 1.21
CA TRP A 62 -12.51 4.53 2.30
C TRP A 62 -12.30 6.04 2.45
N ASN A 63 -12.25 6.49 3.71
CA ASN A 63 -11.75 7.82 4.05
C ASN A 63 -10.22 7.86 4.11
N ALA A 64 -9.63 9.06 4.19
CA ALA A 64 -8.18 9.23 4.20
C ALA A 64 -7.49 8.46 5.34
N TYR A 65 -8.12 8.38 6.51
CA TYR A 65 -7.59 7.63 7.66
C TYR A 65 -7.48 6.12 7.37
N GLN A 66 -8.50 5.55 6.72
CA GLN A 66 -8.49 4.14 6.30
C GLN A 66 -7.47 3.87 5.21
N VAL A 67 -7.33 4.75 4.21
CA VAL A 67 -6.34 4.59 3.13
C VAL A 67 -4.90 4.62 3.67
N VAL A 68 -4.57 5.60 4.51
CA VAL A 68 -3.23 5.67 5.15
C VAL A 68 -2.99 4.45 6.06
N GLY A 69 -4.02 4.03 6.80
CA GLY A 69 -3.95 2.81 7.59
C GLY A 69 -3.68 1.56 6.75
N HIS A 70 -4.34 1.43 5.61
CA HIS A 70 -4.14 0.30 4.72
C HIS A 70 -2.73 0.26 4.12
N LEU A 71 -2.16 1.40 3.73
CA LEU A 71 -0.75 1.49 3.31
C LEU A 71 0.21 1.02 4.40
N PHE A 72 -0.04 1.39 5.66
CA PHE A 72 0.71 0.89 6.81
C PHE A 72 0.58 -0.64 6.97
N ASP A 73 -0.62 -1.20 6.82
CA ASP A 73 -0.83 -2.65 6.97
C ASP A 73 -0.09 -3.45 5.91
N VAL A 74 -0.09 -2.95 4.67
CA VAL A 74 0.64 -3.59 3.56
C VAL A 74 2.15 -3.64 3.86
N ASP A 75 2.71 -2.61 4.51
CA ASP A 75 4.11 -2.64 4.96
C ASP A 75 4.38 -3.67 6.05
N VAL A 76 3.43 -3.88 6.98
CA VAL A 76 3.54 -4.94 7.99
C VAL A 76 3.55 -6.30 7.30
N VAL A 77 2.56 -6.53 6.43
CA VAL A 77 2.35 -7.82 5.78
C VAL A 77 3.48 -8.16 4.81
N TYR A 78 3.80 -7.27 3.86
CA TYR A 78 4.86 -7.52 2.89
C TYR A 78 6.26 -7.40 3.49
N GLY A 79 6.46 -6.55 4.50
CA GLY A 79 7.71 -6.53 5.26
C GLY A 79 8.01 -7.87 5.93
N PHE A 80 6.97 -8.53 6.49
CA PHE A 80 7.09 -9.88 7.03
C PHE A 80 7.29 -10.93 5.93
N ARG A 81 6.46 -10.93 4.88
CA ARG A 81 6.53 -11.94 3.81
C ARG A 81 7.86 -11.90 3.04
N ILE A 82 8.42 -10.72 2.81
CA ILE A 82 9.74 -10.59 2.17
C ILE A 82 10.82 -11.21 3.08
N ARG A 83 10.76 -10.98 4.40
CA ARG A 83 11.70 -11.63 5.33
C ARG A 83 11.58 -13.16 5.28
N LEU A 84 10.37 -13.72 5.20
CA LEU A 84 10.18 -15.16 4.98
C LEU A 84 10.86 -15.63 3.68
N ALA A 85 10.57 -14.95 2.56
CA ALA A 85 11.16 -15.30 1.26
C ALA A 85 12.69 -15.26 1.29
N LEU A 86 13.28 -14.33 2.05
CA LEU A 86 14.73 -14.18 2.20
C LEU A 86 15.36 -15.28 3.08
N THR A 87 14.63 -15.83 4.05
CA THR A 87 15.19 -16.76 5.05
C THR A 87 14.79 -18.22 4.87
N GLU A 88 13.76 -18.51 4.06
CA GLU A 88 13.20 -19.86 3.90
C GLU A 88 13.26 -20.32 2.43
N ASP A 89 13.23 -21.63 2.22
CA ASP A 89 13.16 -22.20 0.88
C ASP A 89 11.72 -22.22 0.37
N THR A 90 11.38 -21.24 -0.47
CA THR A 90 10.08 -21.12 -1.15
C THR A 90 8.87 -21.21 -0.19
N PRO A 91 8.80 -20.36 0.85
CA PRO A 91 7.70 -20.41 1.82
C PRO A 91 6.36 -20.07 1.18
N SER A 92 5.27 -20.52 1.81
CA SER A 92 3.92 -20.15 1.43
C SER A 92 3.22 -19.35 2.51
N TYR A 93 2.36 -18.42 2.13
CA TYR A 93 1.56 -17.61 3.05
C TYR A 93 0.12 -17.40 2.55
N PRO A 94 -0.85 -17.27 3.46
CA PRO A 94 -2.24 -17.04 3.09
C PRO A 94 -2.46 -15.60 2.63
N GLY A 95 -3.56 -15.36 1.92
CA GLY A 95 -4.17 -14.03 1.83
C GLY A 95 -4.66 -13.55 3.20
N TYR A 96 -5.11 -12.30 3.26
CA TYR A 96 -5.67 -11.72 4.47
C TYR A 96 -6.85 -10.80 4.13
N ASN A 97 -7.73 -10.57 5.11
CA ASN A 97 -8.91 -9.74 4.91
C ASN A 97 -8.55 -8.26 5.09
N GLU A 98 -8.19 -7.61 4.00
CA GLU A 98 -7.77 -6.20 3.98
C GLU A 98 -8.87 -5.26 4.48
N LYS A 99 -10.14 -5.57 4.17
CA LYS A 99 -11.29 -4.79 4.65
C LYS A 99 -11.42 -4.86 6.16
N ALA A 100 -11.24 -6.05 6.76
CA ALA A 100 -11.25 -6.18 8.22
C ALA A 100 -10.04 -5.47 8.86
N PHE A 101 -8.85 -5.53 8.24
CA PHE A 101 -7.65 -4.83 8.70
C PHE A 101 -7.83 -3.30 8.68
N SER A 102 -8.50 -2.76 7.66
CA SER A 102 -8.80 -1.32 7.57
C SER A 102 -9.64 -0.78 8.73
N LEU A 103 -10.36 -1.65 9.45
CA LEU A 103 -11.22 -1.32 10.60
C LEU A 103 -10.52 -1.45 11.95
N LEU A 104 -9.28 -1.93 11.99
CA LEU A 104 -8.52 -2.04 13.24
C LEU A 104 -8.29 -0.66 13.87
N ALA A 105 -8.29 -0.64 15.21
CA ALA A 105 -7.97 0.57 15.97
C ALA A 105 -6.54 1.02 15.66
N ARG A 106 -6.37 2.32 15.43
CA ARG A 106 -5.11 2.96 15.07
C ARG A 106 -4.93 4.23 15.91
N PRO A 107 -3.70 4.73 16.05
CA PRO A 107 -3.47 6.00 16.72
C PRO A 107 -4.01 7.18 15.89
N ALA A 108 -4.01 8.37 16.48
CA ALA A 108 -4.43 9.60 15.80
C ALA A 108 -3.67 9.81 14.46
N PRO A 109 -4.27 10.48 13.46
CA PRO A 109 -3.74 10.55 12.09
C PRO A 109 -2.26 10.97 11.98
N ALA A 110 -1.84 11.97 12.75
CA ALA A 110 -0.44 12.42 12.77
C ALA A 110 0.53 11.31 13.22
N VAL A 111 0.19 10.60 14.31
CA VAL A 111 0.98 9.48 14.83
C VAL A 111 0.94 8.29 13.88
N LEU A 112 -0.18 8.06 13.19
CA LEU A 112 -0.29 7.02 12.16
C LEU A 112 0.66 7.30 10.98
N LEU A 113 0.69 8.55 10.48
CA LEU A 113 1.63 8.95 9.43
C LEU A 113 3.09 8.82 9.86
N ASP A 114 3.41 9.16 11.11
CA ASP A 114 4.77 8.99 11.66
C ASP A 114 5.15 7.50 11.75
N SER A 115 4.20 6.67 12.22
CA SER A 115 4.38 5.22 12.32
C SER A 115 4.56 4.57 10.95
N PHE A 116 3.79 5.02 9.96
CA PHE A 116 3.94 4.59 8.57
C PHE A 116 5.30 4.95 8.00
N ALA A 117 5.74 6.21 8.15
CA ALA A 117 7.07 6.62 7.68
C ALA A 117 8.20 5.82 8.36
N ALA A 118 8.09 5.53 9.66
CA ALA A 118 9.09 4.77 10.40
C ALA A 118 9.17 3.31 9.93
N LEU A 119 8.03 2.62 9.80
CA LEU A 119 7.98 1.24 9.31
C LEU A 119 8.49 1.16 7.86
N ARG A 120 8.08 2.11 7.03
CA ARG A 120 8.51 2.25 5.64
C ARG A 120 10.03 2.38 5.53
N ALA A 121 10.65 3.23 6.36
CA ALA A 121 12.09 3.39 6.42
C ALA A 121 12.81 2.09 6.83
N ALA A 122 12.25 1.34 7.79
CA ALA A 122 12.82 0.08 8.24
C ALA A 122 12.80 -1.00 7.14
N ASN A 123 11.71 -1.10 6.38
CA ASN A 123 11.61 -2.01 5.24
C ASN A 123 12.52 -1.57 4.07
N LEU A 124 12.57 -0.27 3.78
CA LEU A 124 13.42 0.27 2.72
C LEU A 124 14.91 0.03 2.98
N ALA A 125 15.35 0.11 4.24
CA ALA A 125 16.72 -0.20 4.63
C ALA A 125 17.08 -1.67 4.29
N LEU A 126 16.15 -2.61 4.52
CA LEU A 126 16.32 -4.00 4.11
C LEU A 126 16.42 -4.11 2.59
N PHE A 127 15.49 -3.52 1.83
CA PHE A 127 15.45 -3.62 0.37
C PHE A 127 16.74 -3.09 -0.28
N ARG A 128 17.28 -2.00 0.24
CA ARG A 128 18.54 -1.40 -0.23
C ARG A 128 19.78 -2.21 0.10
N SER A 129 19.71 -3.16 1.03
CA SER A 129 20.82 -4.06 1.38
C SER A 129 20.84 -5.37 0.61
N LEU A 130 19.78 -5.69 -0.15
CA LEU A 130 19.65 -6.96 -0.86
C LEU A 130 20.66 -7.08 -2.00
N ALA A 131 21.32 -8.22 -2.10
CA ALA A 131 22.13 -8.60 -3.25
C ALA A 131 21.23 -8.98 -4.44
N ALA A 132 21.81 -9.10 -5.64
CA ALA A 132 21.05 -9.39 -6.86
C ALA A 132 20.27 -10.73 -6.75
N GLU A 133 20.86 -11.72 -6.09
CA GLU A 133 20.30 -13.06 -5.91
C GLU A 133 19.14 -13.07 -4.90
N ASP A 134 19.17 -12.18 -3.90
CA ASP A 134 18.10 -12.05 -2.91
C ASP A 134 16.77 -11.63 -3.56
N TRP A 135 16.85 -10.79 -4.60
CA TRP A 135 15.69 -10.35 -5.38
C TRP A 135 15.00 -11.49 -6.16
N GLU A 136 15.71 -12.59 -6.41
CA GLU A 136 15.22 -13.76 -7.14
C GLU A 136 14.65 -14.85 -6.21
N ARG A 137 14.80 -14.67 -4.89
CA ARG A 137 14.24 -15.61 -3.90
C ARG A 137 12.72 -15.65 -4.00
N ARG A 138 12.16 -16.85 -3.95
CA ARG A 138 10.75 -17.13 -4.23
C ARG A 138 9.94 -17.39 -2.98
N ALA A 139 8.64 -17.16 -3.12
CA ALA A 139 7.59 -17.57 -2.20
C ALA A 139 6.31 -17.88 -2.97
N ILE A 140 5.29 -18.39 -2.27
CA ILE A 140 3.98 -18.74 -2.83
C ILE A 140 2.89 -17.99 -2.05
N HIS A 141 2.22 -17.05 -2.72
CA HIS A 141 1.00 -16.44 -2.20
C HIS A 141 -0.17 -17.40 -2.45
N GLY A 142 -0.89 -17.81 -1.40
CA GLY A 142 -1.94 -18.84 -1.48
C GLY A 142 -3.04 -18.55 -2.51
N GLU A 143 -3.31 -17.28 -2.78
CA GLU A 143 -4.33 -16.84 -3.76
C GLU A 143 -3.75 -16.32 -5.10
N GLN A 144 -2.50 -15.83 -5.10
CA GLN A 144 -1.91 -15.10 -6.24
C GLN A 144 -0.82 -15.91 -6.96
N GLY A 145 -0.44 -17.06 -6.42
CA GLY A 145 0.57 -17.95 -6.97
C GLY A 145 2.00 -17.58 -6.59
N SER A 146 2.97 -18.08 -7.36
CA SER A 146 4.39 -17.87 -7.09
C SER A 146 4.82 -16.44 -7.39
N GLU A 147 5.70 -15.92 -6.54
CA GLU A 147 6.35 -14.64 -6.72
C GLU A 147 7.80 -14.67 -6.21
N ASP A 148 8.66 -13.84 -6.80
CA ASP A 148 9.97 -13.52 -6.25
C ASP A 148 9.93 -12.17 -5.51
N VAL A 149 10.97 -11.88 -4.72
CA VAL A 149 11.06 -10.63 -3.95
C VAL A 149 10.92 -9.40 -4.86
N ARG A 150 11.45 -9.44 -6.09
CA ARG A 150 11.30 -8.34 -7.06
C ARG A 150 9.84 -8.11 -7.42
N ARG A 151 9.08 -9.15 -7.72
CA ARG A 151 7.65 -9.08 -8.01
C ARG A 151 6.87 -8.60 -6.79
N MET A 152 7.22 -9.06 -5.59
CA MET A 152 6.60 -8.59 -4.34
C MET A 152 6.72 -7.07 -4.20
N VAL A 153 7.93 -6.53 -4.30
CA VAL A 153 8.18 -5.09 -4.17
C VAL A 153 7.54 -4.31 -5.33
N SER A 154 7.55 -4.86 -6.55
CA SER A 154 6.89 -4.25 -7.72
C SER A 154 5.37 -4.14 -7.54
N LYS A 155 4.72 -5.19 -7.02
CA LYS A 155 3.30 -5.16 -6.67
C LYS A 155 3.02 -4.09 -5.62
N VAL A 156 3.83 -4.02 -4.56
CA VAL A 156 3.65 -3.00 -3.51
C VAL A 156 3.82 -1.59 -4.07
N GLY A 157 4.79 -1.35 -4.97
CA GLY A 157 4.92 -0.06 -5.65
C GLY A 157 3.69 0.31 -6.49
N GLY A 158 3.12 -0.65 -7.22
CA GLY A 158 1.87 -0.44 -7.96
C GLY A 158 0.67 -0.17 -7.06
N HIS A 159 0.60 -0.90 -5.94
CA HIS A 159 -0.43 -0.77 -4.91
C HIS A 159 -0.39 0.60 -4.24
N ASP A 160 0.79 1.05 -3.84
CA ASP A 160 1.02 2.37 -3.24
C ASP A 160 0.49 3.47 -4.17
N LEU A 161 0.78 3.41 -5.46
CA LEU A 161 0.35 4.43 -6.42
C LEU A 161 -1.16 4.45 -6.63
N ALA A 162 -1.81 3.28 -6.67
CA ALA A 162 -3.26 3.20 -6.72
C ALA A 162 -3.91 3.82 -5.48
N HIS A 163 -3.35 3.58 -4.28
CA HIS A 163 -3.88 4.16 -3.06
C HIS A 163 -3.51 5.63 -2.85
N LEU A 164 -2.38 6.11 -3.36
CA LEU A 164 -2.10 7.55 -3.41
C LEU A 164 -3.09 8.28 -4.32
N ASN A 165 -3.44 7.68 -5.47
CA ASN A 165 -4.51 8.19 -6.34
C ASN A 165 -5.87 8.23 -5.62
N GLN A 166 -6.24 7.14 -4.92
CA GLN A 166 -7.46 7.10 -4.11
C GLN A 166 -7.43 8.17 -3.01
N LEU A 167 -6.30 8.31 -2.31
CA LEU A 167 -6.12 9.28 -1.23
C LEU A 167 -6.30 10.71 -1.74
N GLU A 168 -5.67 11.06 -2.87
CA GLU A 168 -5.78 12.39 -3.47
C GLU A 168 -7.24 12.73 -3.80
N ARG A 169 -7.96 11.82 -4.46
CA ARG A 169 -9.39 11.98 -4.78
C ARG A 169 -10.25 12.14 -3.53
N THR A 170 -10.01 11.32 -2.50
CA THR A 170 -10.73 11.39 -1.23
C THR A 170 -10.46 12.71 -0.49
N VAL A 171 -9.21 13.17 -0.46
CA VAL A 171 -8.84 14.46 0.15
C VAL A 171 -9.51 15.62 -0.57
N GLU A 172 -9.44 15.66 -1.90
CA GLU A 172 -10.07 16.72 -2.70
C GLU A 172 -11.58 16.82 -2.40
N ALA A 173 -12.26 15.67 -2.32
CA ALA A 173 -13.68 15.61 -2.00
C ALA A 173 -13.98 16.04 -0.55
N ALA A 174 -13.16 15.63 0.42
CA ALA A 174 -13.32 16.02 1.82
C ALA A 174 -13.17 17.52 2.01
N VAL A 175 -12.11 18.12 1.44
CA VAL A 175 -11.85 19.56 1.51
C VAL A 175 -12.98 20.36 0.86
N ALA A 176 -13.49 19.90 -0.30
CA ALA A 176 -14.59 20.57 -0.99
C ALA A 176 -15.90 20.56 -0.17
N ARG A 177 -16.14 19.51 0.63
CA ARG A 177 -17.33 19.42 1.50
C ARG A 177 -17.25 20.28 2.75
N THR A 178 -16.06 20.47 3.31
CA THR A 178 -15.88 21.32 4.50
C THR A 178 -15.88 22.81 4.14
N ALA A 179 -15.55 23.16 2.90
CA ALA A 179 -15.54 24.54 2.41
C ALA A 179 -16.91 25.09 1.99
N GLY A 180 -17.92 24.24 1.85
CA GLY A 180 -19.30 24.60 1.45
C GLY A 180 -20.28 24.53 2.61
#